data_AF-A0A148NB46-F1
#
_entry.id   AF-A0A148NB46-F1
#
_cell.length_a   1.000
_cell.length_b   1.000
_cell.length_c   1.000
_cell.angle_alpha   90.00
_cell.angle_beta   90.00
_cell.angle_gamma   90.00
#
_symmetry.space_group_name_H-M   'P 1'
#
loop_
_entity.id
_entity.type
_entity.pdbx_description
1 polymer ?
#
loop_
_entity_poly.entity_id
_entity_poly.type
_entity_poly.pdbx_seq_one_letter_code
_entity_poly.pdbx_strand_id
1 'polypeptide(L)'
;MITFDTLKLAKRLRDAGLPPSQAEAIAEAEAEALGEFVWNNLATKGDVSGLKADIADLRGDIAEVKGEITQGQAQLEGKIVQVQARLEGQIAELRGEIAELRGEFGKIDARFERIDRKFTLLFLVLMFTIIILNQNALEFLARLIGLAR
;
A
#
# COMPACT_ATOMS: atom_id res chain seq x y z
N MET A 1 -8.37 -45.59 34.28
CA MET A 1 -7.24 -46.41 34.73
C MET A 1 -7.22 -47.63 33.83
N ILE A 2 -6.18 -47.83 33.04
CA ILE A 2 -5.98 -49.14 32.40
C ILE A 2 -5.58 -50.05 33.56
N THR A 3 -6.52 -50.86 34.03
CA THR A 3 -6.27 -51.76 35.17
C THR A 3 -5.66 -53.04 34.63
N PHE A 4 -4.41 -53.30 35.01
CA PHE A 4 -3.78 -54.59 34.76
C PHE A 4 -4.28 -55.59 35.80
N ASP A 5 -4.87 -56.70 35.36
CA ASP A 5 -5.43 -57.72 36.25
C ASP A 5 -4.32 -58.72 36.64
N THR A 6 -3.53 -58.32 37.64
CA THR A 6 -2.40 -59.10 38.17
C THR A 6 -2.84 -60.49 38.63
N LEU A 7 -4.04 -60.61 39.20
CA LEU A 7 -4.57 -61.88 39.70
C LEU A 7 -4.88 -62.84 38.55
N LYS A 8 -5.47 -62.34 37.47
CA LYS A 8 -5.75 -63.13 36.27
C LYS A 8 -4.47 -63.58 35.57
N LEU A 9 -3.41 -62.77 35.56
CA LEU A 9 -2.11 -63.16 35.04
C LEU A 9 -1.44 -64.24 35.91
N ALA A 10 -1.42 -64.06 37.23
CA ALA A 10 -0.86 -65.05 38.15
C ALA A 10 -1.58 -66.41 38.04
N LYS A 11 -2.91 -66.42 37.87
CA LYS A 11 -3.68 -67.65 37.62
C LYS A 11 -3.26 -68.34 36.32
N ARG A 12 -3.11 -67.60 35.22
CA ARG A 12 -2.65 -68.15 33.94
C ARG A 12 -1.26 -68.75 34.03
N LEU A 13 -0.34 -68.13 34.77
CA LEU A 13 1.01 -68.64 34.99
C LEU A 13 1.01 -69.93 35.82
N ARG A 14 0.14 -70.04 36.82
CA ARG A 14 -0.07 -71.27 37.60
C ARG A 14 -0.64 -72.40 36.76
N ASP A 15 -1.66 -72.10 35.95
CA ASP A 15 -2.28 -73.06 35.05
C ASP A 15 -1.28 -73.55 33.98
N ALA A 16 -0.27 -72.74 33.65
CA ALA A 16 0.85 -73.10 32.78
C ALA A 16 1.97 -73.90 33.50
N GLY A 17 1.80 -74.21 34.78
CA GLY A 17 2.72 -75.07 35.55
C GLY A 17 3.77 -74.33 36.38
N LEU A 18 3.73 -72.99 36.48
CA LEU A 18 4.65 -72.27 37.38
C LEU A 18 4.23 -72.45 38.86
N PRO A 19 5.21 -72.58 39.78
CA PRO A 19 4.95 -72.56 41.21
C PRO A 19 4.16 -71.31 41.64
N PRO A 20 3.25 -71.43 42.62
CA PRO A 20 2.36 -70.33 43.03
C PRO A 20 3.08 -69.03 43.38
N SER A 21 4.24 -69.12 44.02
CA SER A 21 5.08 -67.97 44.43
C SER A 21 5.80 -67.32 43.25
N GLN A 22 6.26 -68.09 42.26
CA GLN A 22 6.89 -67.54 41.05
C GLN A 22 5.86 -66.87 40.15
N ALA A 23 4.68 -67.48 39.99
CA ALA A 23 3.59 -66.91 39.20
C ALA A 23 3.10 -65.57 39.76
N GLU A 24 3.04 -65.41 41.09
CA GLU A 24 2.70 -64.14 41.73
C GLU A 24 3.81 -63.10 41.54
N ALA A 25 5.08 -63.46 41.80
CA ALA A 25 6.21 -62.54 41.67
C ALA A 25 6.40 -62.01 40.25
N ILE A 26 6.20 -62.85 39.23
CA ILE A 26 6.27 -62.44 37.81
C ILE A 26 5.10 -61.52 37.46
N ALA A 27 3.89 -61.88 37.86
CA ALA A 27 2.72 -61.06 37.57
C ALA A 27 2.81 -59.67 38.22
N GLU A 28 3.36 -59.58 39.42
CA GLU A 28 3.62 -58.33 40.13
C GLU A 28 4.69 -57.49 39.44
N ALA A 29 5.84 -58.08 39.08
CA ALA A 29 6.91 -57.39 38.37
C ALA A 29 6.48 -56.85 36.99
N GLU A 30 5.69 -57.63 36.24
CA GLU A 30 5.12 -57.18 34.96
C GLU A 30 4.07 -56.09 35.15
N ALA A 31 3.23 -56.18 36.19
CA ALA A 31 2.25 -55.16 36.51
C ALA A 31 2.90 -53.83 36.90
N GLU A 32 4.00 -53.88 37.65
CA GLU A 32 4.78 -52.71 38.05
C GLU A 32 5.48 -52.06 36.84
N ALA A 33 6.20 -52.86 36.03
CA ALA A 33 6.89 -52.37 34.84
C ALA A 33 5.94 -51.76 33.79
N LEU A 34 4.78 -52.40 33.56
CA LEU A 34 3.76 -51.87 32.64
C LEU A 34 3.03 -50.67 33.25
N GLY A 35 2.80 -50.66 34.56
CA GLY A 35 2.24 -49.53 35.28
C GLY A 35 3.09 -48.28 35.08
N GLU A 36 4.37 -48.36 35.42
CA GLU A 36 5.31 -47.24 35.29
C GLU A 36 5.45 -46.76 33.84
N PHE A 37 5.56 -47.69 32.88
CA PHE A 37 5.61 -47.34 31.46
C PHE A 37 4.36 -46.59 31.00
N VAL A 38 3.16 -47.04 31.40
CA VAL A 38 1.89 -46.40 31.02
C VAL A 38 1.73 -45.02 31.65
N TRP A 39 2.10 -44.85 32.93
CA TRP A 39 1.99 -43.56 33.62
C TRP A 39 2.93 -42.50 33.03
N ASN A 40 4.11 -42.91 32.58
CA ASN A 40 5.13 -41.97 32.09
C ASN A 40 5.04 -41.67 30.59
N ASN A 41 4.36 -42.50 29.79
CA ASN A 41 4.35 -42.34 28.32
C ASN A 41 2.98 -42.02 27.71
N LEU A 42 1.87 -42.16 28.44
CA LEU A 42 0.55 -41.83 27.91
C LEU A 42 0.09 -40.46 28.38
N ALA A 43 -0.36 -39.64 27.42
CA ALA A 43 -1.10 -38.42 27.72
C ALA A 43 -2.37 -38.73 28.50
N THR A 44 -2.62 -37.94 29.54
CA THR A 44 -3.82 -38.03 30.36
C THR A 44 -5.01 -37.33 29.69
N LYS A 45 -6.21 -37.56 30.21
CA LYS A 45 -7.39 -36.76 29.81
C LYS A 45 -7.22 -35.28 30.14
N GLY A 46 -6.42 -34.94 31.15
CA GLY A 46 -6.07 -33.57 31.52
C GLY A 46 -5.27 -32.90 30.41
N ASP A 47 -4.22 -33.56 29.92
CA ASP A 47 -3.38 -33.06 28.83
C ASP A 47 -4.19 -32.83 27.55
N VAL A 48 -5.07 -33.78 27.20
CA VAL A 48 -5.97 -33.63 26.04
C VAL A 48 -6.95 -32.47 26.23
N SER A 49 -7.43 -32.24 27.47
CA SER A 49 -8.32 -31.13 27.76
C SER A 49 -7.57 -29.79 27.71
N GLY A 50 -6.33 -29.75 28.19
CA GLY A 50 -5.44 -28.59 28.08
C GLY A 50 -5.18 -28.23 26.62
N LEU A 51 -4.76 -29.20 25.80
CA LEU A 51 -4.56 -28.99 24.36
C LEU A 51 -5.83 -28.50 23.65
N LYS A 52 -7.02 -28.96 24.06
CA LYS A 52 -8.28 -28.46 23.50
C LYS A 52 -8.54 -27.01 23.87
N ALA A 53 -8.19 -26.60 25.08
CA ALA A 53 -8.29 -25.20 25.51
C ALA A 53 -7.29 -24.34 24.72
N ASP A 54 -6.03 -24.74 24.65
CA ASP A 54 -4.99 -24.02 23.88
C ASP A 54 -5.39 -23.86 22.40
N ILE A 55 -5.95 -24.92 21.79
CA ILE A 55 -6.46 -24.86 20.40
C ILE A 55 -7.65 -23.90 20.28
N ALA A 56 -8.52 -23.83 21.29
CA ALA A 56 -9.65 -22.90 21.28
C ALA A 56 -9.17 -21.45 21.37
N ASP A 57 -8.19 -21.18 22.24
CA ASP A 57 -7.57 -19.86 22.41
C ASP A 57 -6.85 -19.44 21.13
N LEU A 58 -6.01 -20.31 20.54
CA LEU A 58 -5.33 -20.06 19.27
C LEU A 58 -6.32 -19.78 18.12
N ARG A 59 -7.49 -20.43 18.11
CA ARG A 59 -8.54 -20.12 17.13
C ARG A 59 -9.14 -18.73 17.34
N GLY A 60 -9.26 -18.30 18.61
CA GLY A 60 -9.63 -16.95 18.98
C GLY A 60 -8.62 -15.94 18.43
N ASP A 61 -7.34 -16.11 18.75
CA ASP A 61 -6.25 -15.25 18.29
C ASP A 61 -6.20 -15.15 16.76
N ILE A 62 -6.34 -16.29 16.06
CA ILE A 62 -6.38 -16.32 14.59
C ILE A 62 -7.59 -15.54 14.05
N ALA A 63 -8.74 -15.60 14.70
CA ALA A 63 -9.93 -14.86 14.29
C ALA A 63 -9.75 -13.34 14.52
N GLU A 64 -9.14 -12.94 15.64
CA GLU A 64 -8.81 -11.55 15.93
C GLU A 64 -7.84 -10.98 14.88
N VAL A 65 -6.71 -11.66 14.64
CA VAL A 65 -5.72 -11.23 13.63
C VAL A 65 -6.35 -11.14 12.23
N LYS A 66 -7.23 -12.07 11.85
CA LYS A 66 -7.98 -11.96 10.58
C LYS A 66 -8.88 -10.73 10.54
N GLY A 67 -9.51 -10.39 11.67
CA GLY A 67 -10.30 -9.16 11.82
C GLY A 67 -9.44 -7.91 11.62
N GLU A 68 -8.30 -7.83 12.30
CA GLU A 68 -7.35 -6.73 12.17
C GLU A 68 -6.82 -6.58 10.75
N ILE A 69 -6.46 -7.68 10.08
CA ILE A 69 -6.03 -7.68 8.68
C ILE A 69 -7.13 -7.12 7.78
N THR A 70 -8.37 -7.58 7.95
CA THR A 70 -9.50 -7.13 7.14
C THR A 70 -9.77 -5.64 7.35
N GLN A 71 -9.71 -5.17 8.60
CA GLN A 71 -9.85 -3.75 8.92
C GLN A 71 -8.71 -2.91 8.33
N GLY A 72 -7.47 -3.39 8.44
CA GLY A 72 -6.29 -2.74 7.87
C GLY A 72 -6.37 -2.63 6.35
N GLN A 73 -6.83 -3.67 5.67
CA GLN A 73 -7.06 -3.66 4.21
C GLN A 73 -8.11 -2.61 3.82
N ALA A 74 -9.25 -2.57 4.51
CA ALA A 74 -10.30 -1.58 4.24
C ALA A 74 -9.82 -0.14 4.48
N GLN A 75 -9.03 0.10 5.54
CA GLN A 75 -8.43 1.40 5.81
C GLN A 75 -7.44 1.83 4.73
N LEU A 76 -6.59 0.90 4.25
CA LEU A 76 -5.64 1.17 3.18
C LEU A 76 -6.34 1.49 1.86
N GLU A 77 -7.37 0.72 1.51
CA GLU A 77 -8.18 0.98 0.32
C GLU A 77 -8.85 2.36 0.39
N GLY A 78 -9.42 2.72 1.54
CA GLY A 78 -9.97 4.07 1.77
C GLY A 78 -8.93 5.18 1.63
N LYS A 79 -7.71 4.99 2.16
CA LYS A 79 -6.61 5.95 2.00
C LYS A 79 -6.16 6.09 0.55
N ILE A 80 -6.11 4.99 -0.21
CA ILE A 80 -5.75 5.01 -1.63
C ILE A 80 -6.76 5.85 -2.41
N VAL A 81 -8.06 5.61 -2.22
CA VAL A 81 -9.13 6.39 -2.87
C VAL A 81 -9.04 7.87 -2.50
N GLN A 82 -8.79 8.19 -1.23
CA GLN A 82 -8.64 9.57 -0.78
C GLN A 82 -7.45 10.28 -1.44
N VAL A 83 -6.30 9.59 -1.53
CA VAL A 83 -5.09 10.13 -2.17
C VAL A 83 -5.32 10.34 -3.67
N GLN A 84 -5.97 9.39 -4.35
CA GLN A 84 -6.32 9.53 -5.76
C GLN A 84 -7.22 10.73 -6.01
N ALA A 85 -8.30 10.87 -5.24
CA ALA A 85 -9.22 12.02 -5.35
C ALA A 85 -8.51 13.35 -5.09
N ARG A 86 -7.60 13.40 -4.10
CA ARG A 86 -6.80 14.60 -3.81
C ARG A 86 -5.90 14.95 -4.99
N LEU A 87 -5.18 13.99 -5.55
CA LEU A 87 -4.27 14.21 -6.68
C LEU A 87 -5.02 14.66 -7.93
N GLU A 88 -6.18 14.06 -8.22
CA GLU A 88 -7.05 14.49 -9.31
C GLU A 88 -7.51 15.94 -9.13
N GLY A 89 -7.91 16.32 -7.92
CA GLY A 89 -8.26 17.69 -7.58
C GLY A 89 -7.11 18.68 -7.81
N GLN A 90 -5.91 18.35 -7.31
CA GLN A 90 -4.71 19.18 -7.51
C GLN A 90 -4.32 19.31 -8.99
N ILE A 91 -4.46 18.24 -9.78
CA ILE A 91 -4.20 18.29 -11.23
C ILE A 91 -5.22 19.20 -11.92
N ALA A 92 -6.50 19.14 -11.53
CA ALA A 92 -7.54 20.00 -12.09
C ALA A 92 -7.29 21.48 -11.77
N GLU A 93 -6.89 21.79 -10.53
CA GLU A 93 -6.52 23.13 -10.08
C GLU A 93 -5.33 23.68 -10.89
N LEU A 94 -4.23 22.93 -10.97
CA LEU A 94 -3.05 23.31 -11.77
C LEU A 94 -3.38 23.50 -13.26
N ARG A 95 -4.28 22.69 -13.83
CA ARG A 95 -4.74 22.89 -15.21
C ARG A 95 -5.51 24.20 -15.36
N GLY A 96 -6.30 24.59 -14.36
CA GLY A 96 -6.97 25.88 -14.29
C GLY A 96 -5.98 27.03 -14.28
N GLU A 97 -5.01 27.00 -13.37
CA GLU A 97 -3.96 28.03 -13.25
C GLU A 97 -3.16 28.17 -14.57
N ILE A 98 -2.79 27.07 -15.21
CA ILE A 98 -2.09 27.10 -16.51
C ILE A 98 -2.96 27.74 -17.60
N ALA A 99 -4.27 27.46 -17.61
CA ALA A 99 -5.18 28.06 -18.58
C ALA A 99 -5.32 29.57 -18.38
N GLU A 100 -5.39 30.03 -17.12
CA GLU A 100 -5.40 31.45 -16.78
C GLU A 100 -4.11 32.14 -17.22
N LEU A 101 -2.95 31.59 -16.87
CA LEU A 101 -1.65 32.12 -17.29
C LEU A 101 -1.53 32.21 -18.81
N ARG A 102 -1.96 31.18 -19.55
CA ARG A 102 -2.01 31.23 -21.03
C ARG A 102 -2.89 32.36 -21.54
N GLY A 103 -4.04 32.60 -20.89
CA GLY A 103 -4.91 33.73 -21.21
C GLY A 103 -4.26 35.08 -20.95
N GLU A 104 -3.50 35.22 -19.86
CA GLU A 104 -2.74 36.43 -19.56
C GLU A 104 -1.61 36.68 -20.57
N PHE A 105 -0.84 35.64 -20.94
CA PHE A 105 0.17 35.74 -21.99
C PHE A 105 -0.45 36.19 -23.33
N GLY A 106 -1.59 35.63 -23.73
CA GLY A 106 -2.27 36.08 -24.95
C GLY A 106 -2.70 37.55 -24.92
N LYS A 107 -3.08 38.07 -23.74
CA LYS A 107 -3.37 39.52 -23.58
C LYS A 107 -2.10 40.37 -23.69
N ILE A 108 -0.97 39.88 -23.18
CA ILE A 108 0.33 40.55 -23.28
C ILE A 108 0.77 40.60 -24.75
N ASP A 109 0.70 39.49 -25.48
CA ASP A 109 1.04 39.45 -26.92
C ASP A 109 0.19 40.46 -27.71
N ALA A 110 -1.12 40.48 -27.47
CA ALA A 110 -2.02 41.45 -28.12
C ALA A 110 -1.74 42.93 -27.73
N ARG A 111 -1.11 43.18 -26.59
CA ARG A 111 -0.63 44.53 -26.21
C ARG A 111 0.67 44.86 -26.93
N PHE A 112 1.61 43.92 -27.01
CA PHE A 112 2.86 44.09 -27.75
C PHE A 112 2.59 44.39 -29.22
N GLU A 113 1.73 43.63 -29.89
CA GLU A 113 1.37 43.93 -31.28
C GLU A 113 0.77 45.34 -31.46
N ARG A 114 -0.05 45.79 -30.49
CA ARG A 114 -0.60 47.15 -30.51
C ARG A 114 0.48 48.21 -30.34
N ILE A 115 1.46 47.95 -29.49
CA ILE A 115 2.62 48.82 -29.29
C ILE A 115 3.48 48.85 -30.54
N ASP A 116 3.78 47.70 -31.15
CA ASP A 116 4.58 47.60 -32.37
C ASP A 116 3.94 48.35 -33.54
N ARG A 117 2.61 48.25 -33.69
CA ARG A 117 1.86 49.06 -34.68
C ARG A 117 1.98 50.56 -34.41
N LYS A 118 1.82 50.99 -33.16
CA LYS A 118 1.98 52.40 -32.77
C LYS A 118 3.42 52.88 -33.01
N PHE A 119 4.41 52.09 -32.64
CA PHE A 119 5.82 52.39 -32.83
C PHE A 119 6.15 52.53 -34.31
N THR A 120 5.68 51.60 -35.14
CA THR A 120 5.86 51.65 -36.61
C THR A 120 5.25 52.93 -37.19
N LEU A 121 4.03 53.29 -36.78
CA LEU A 121 3.38 54.54 -37.22
C LEU A 121 4.15 55.79 -36.76
N LEU A 122 4.57 55.83 -35.49
CA LEU A 122 5.35 56.95 -34.95
C LEU A 122 6.70 57.09 -35.66
N PHE A 123 7.38 55.97 -35.93
CA PHE A 123 8.62 55.94 -36.70
C PHE A 123 8.42 56.52 -38.10
N LEU A 124 7.37 56.13 -38.82
CA LEU A 124 7.04 56.68 -40.13
C LEU A 124 6.75 58.19 -40.07
N VAL A 125 5.92 58.64 -39.12
CA VAL A 125 5.59 60.06 -38.95
C VAL A 125 6.85 60.89 -38.64
N LEU A 126 7.72 60.38 -37.77
CA LEU A 126 8.98 61.04 -37.43
C LEU A 126 9.90 61.13 -38.66
N MET A 127 10.02 60.04 -39.43
CA MET A 127 10.80 60.01 -40.67
C MET A 127 10.30 61.06 -41.67
N PHE A 128 8.99 61.12 -41.93
CA PHE A 128 8.42 62.13 -42.82
C PHE A 128 8.64 63.55 -42.31
N THR A 129 8.48 63.79 -41.01
CA THR A 129 8.75 65.09 -40.38
C THR A 129 10.18 65.55 -40.64
N ILE A 130 11.16 64.66 -40.46
CA ILE A 130 12.59 64.96 -40.70
C ILE A 130 12.86 65.25 -42.18
N ILE A 131 12.27 64.48 -43.10
CA ILE A 131 12.42 64.66 -44.55
C ILE A 131 11.85 66.02 -44.99
N ILE A 132 10.65 66.38 -44.52
CA ILE A 132 9.97 67.64 -44.88
C ILE A 132 10.75 68.85 -44.35
N LEU A 133 11.35 68.75 -43.16
CA LEU A 133 12.19 69.81 -42.58
C LEU A 133 13.56 69.94 -43.27
N ASN A 134 14.01 68.93 -44.01
CA ASN A 134 15.28 68.94 -44.73
C ASN A 134 15.06 69.33 -46.20
N GLN A 135 15.29 70.61 -46.51
CA GLN A 135 15.10 71.18 -47.85
C GLN A 135 15.86 70.42 -48.96
N ASN A 136 17.09 69.97 -48.68
CA ASN A 136 17.90 69.18 -49.63
C ASN A 136 17.27 67.81 -49.91
N ALA A 137 16.71 67.15 -48.89
CA ALA A 137 16.03 65.86 -49.04
C ALA A 137 14.70 66.03 -49.81
N LEU A 138 13.97 67.11 -49.57
CA LEU A 138 12.72 67.43 -50.26
C LEU A 138 12.97 67.72 -51.75
N GLU A 139 14.00 68.51 -52.08
CA GLU A 139 14.37 68.81 -53.46
C GLU A 139 14.85 67.56 -54.20
N PHE A 140 15.64 66.70 -53.55
CA PHE A 140 16.02 65.39 -54.09
C PHE A 140 14.80 64.52 -54.41
N LEU A 141 13.83 64.42 -53.48
CA LEU A 141 12.59 63.68 -53.70
C LEU A 141 11.74 64.28 -54.83
N ALA A 142 11.62 65.61 -54.89
CA ALA A 142 10.88 66.30 -55.94
C ALA A 142 11.50 66.06 -57.32
N ARG A 143 12.84 66.04 -57.44
CA ARG A 143 13.53 65.67 -58.68
C ARG A 143 13.37 64.19 -59.01
N LEU A 144 13.43 63.29 -58.02
CA LEU A 144 13.27 61.85 -58.22
C LEU A 144 11.90 61.47 -58.81
N ILE A 145 10.84 62.18 -58.39
CA ILE A 145 9.48 61.96 -58.89
C ILE A 145 9.08 62.92 -60.04
N GLY A 146 10.03 63.71 -60.56
CA GLY A 146 9.84 64.58 -61.72
C GLY A 146 9.04 65.87 -61.50
N LEU A 147 8.83 66.29 -60.25
CA LEU A 147 8.13 67.53 -59.88
C LEU A 147 9.02 68.78 -59.89
N ALA A 148 10.34 68.62 -59.81
CA ALA A 148 11.32 69.71 -59.92
C ALA A 148 12.42 69.32 -60.93
N ARG A 149 12.94 70.28 -61.70
CA ARG A 149 14.10 70.09 -62.60
C ARG A 149 15.39 70.48 -61.90
#